data_AF-A0A0H2QYK6-F1
#
_entry.id   AF-A0A0H2QYK6-F1
#
_cell.length_a   1.000
_cell.length_b   1.000
_cell.length_c   1.000
_cell.angle_alpha   90.00
_cell.angle_beta   90.00
_cell.angle_gamma   90.00
#
_symmetry.space_group_name_H-M   'P 1'
#
loop_
_entity.id
_entity.type
_entity.pdbx_description
1 polymer ?
#
loop_
_entity_poly.entity_id
_entity_poly.type
_entity_poly.pdbx_seq_one_letter_code
_entity_poly.pdbx_strand_id
1 'polypeptide(L)'
;VIVWNLTTGELVQSIQCPFNGAISAVVWIHLRDTKDTCFVFGCADGSLHVYRRKGANLSFEFVSVNSEGHDGPIEDLCFDPVHCRIASVGGGHPQVWKVSSTGTLTSMLKISASKEAIARNVFFANEGMDLLVFYLETHEM
;
A
#
# COMPACT_ATOMS: atom_id res chain seq x y z
N VAL A 1 12.46 -6.42 1.80
CA VAL A 1 12.07 -6.31 0.38
C VAL A 1 13.29 -6.43 -0.49
N ILE A 2 13.21 -7.12 -1.63
CA ILE A 2 14.34 -7.26 -2.57
C ILE A 2 13.93 -6.66 -3.91
N VAL A 3 14.76 -5.76 -4.45
CA VAL A 3 14.54 -5.07 -5.72
C VAL A 3 15.52 -5.59 -6.75
N TRP A 4 15.00 -6.04 -7.90
CA TRP A 4 15.78 -6.59 -9.00
C TRP A 4 15.63 -5.73 -10.25
N ASN A 5 16.70 -5.67 -11.05
CA ASN A 5 16.64 -5.16 -12.40
C ASN A 5 16.36 -6.33 -13.34
N LEU A 6 15.18 -6.39 -13.94
CA LEU A 6 14.81 -7.51 -14.81
C LEU A 6 15.51 -7.46 -16.19
N THR A 7 16.05 -6.31 -16.59
CA THR A 7 16.81 -6.18 -17.84
C THR A 7 18.22 -6.77 -17.70
N THR A 8 18.88 -6.55 -16.56
CA THR A 8 20.25 -7.04 -16.32
C THR A 8 20.29 -8.34 -15.50
N GLY A 9 19.20 -8.67 -14.80
CA GLY A 9 19.16 -9.78 -13.86
C GLY A 9 19.85 -9.49 -12.52
N GLU A 10 20.33 -8.26 -12.31
CA GLU A 10 21.09 -7.91 -11.12
C GLU A 10 20.19 -7.54 -9.94
N LEU A 11 20.65 -7.91 -8.75
CA LEU A 11 20.10 -7.41 -7.50
C LEU A 11 20.42 -5.92 -7.39
N VAL A 12 19.40 -5.07 -7.43
CA VAL A 12 19.56 -3.61 -7.27
C VAL A 12 19.71 -3.26 -5.80
N GLN A 13 18.87 -3.85 -4.95
CA GLN A 13 18.85 -3.51 -3.53
C GLN A 13 18.22 -4.61 -2.69
N SER A 14 18.82 -4.88 -1.53
CA SER A 14 18.18 -5.59 -0.43
C SER A 14 17.81 -4.59 0.65
N ILE A 15 16.52 -4.36 0.83
CA ILE A 15 15.99 -3.46 1.84
C ILE A 15 15.66 -4.31 3.06
N GLN A 16 16.55 -4.23 4.06
CA GLN A 16 16.25 -4.71 5.40
C GLN A 16 15.51 -3.61 6.12
N CYS A 17 14.30 -3.90 6.59
CA CYS A 17 13.71 -3.05 7.59
C CYS A 17 13.35 -3.86 8.83
N PRO A 18 13.54 -3.27 10.02
CA PRO A 18 13.14 -3.89 11.26
C PRO A 18 11.62 -3.78 11.38
N PHE A 19 10.88 -4.89 11.22
CA PHE A 19 9.42 -4.89 11.32
C PHE A 19 8.93 -5.89 12.36
N ASN A 20 7.73 -5.63 12.88
CA ASN A 20 7.01 -6.52 13.79
C ASN A 20 6.17 -7.59 13.05
N GLY A 21 6.47 -7.91 11.78
CA GLY A 21 5.70 -8.90 11.02
C GLY A 21 6.09 -9.07 9.56
N ALA A 22 5.47 -10.04 8.90
CA ALA A 22 5.67 -10.34 7.48
C ALA A 22 5.10 -9.23 6.57
N ILE A 23 5.70 -9.07 5.38
CA ILE A 23 5.16 -8.22 4.31
C ILE A 23 4.22 -9.07 3.46
N SER A 24 2.98 -8.62 3.31
CA SER A 24 1.89 -9.38 2.65
C SER A 24 1.39 -8.72 1.37
N ALA A 25 1.55 -7.41 1.23
CA ALA A 25 1.14 -6.68 0.03
C ALA A 25 2.18 -5.63 -0.39
N VAL A 26 2.33 -5.40 -1.69
CA VAL A 26 3.21 -4.37 -2.27
C VAL A 26 2.59 -3.80 -3.54
N VAL A 27 2.71 -2.49 -3.73
CA VAL A 27 2.19 -1.79 -4.92
C VAL A 27 3.15 -0.69 -5.37
N TRP A 28 3.35 -0.57 -6.69
CA TRP A 28 4.05 0.55 -7.30
C TRP A 28 3.16 1.79 -7.33
N ILE A 29 3.73 2.95 -7.02
CA ILE A 29 3.02 4.23 -7.01
C ILE A 29 3.83 5.32 -7.71
N HIS A 30 3.16 6.42 -8.07
CA HIS A 30 3.80 7.64 -8.56
C HIS A 30 3.37 8.82 -7.70
N LEU A 31 4.31 9.70 -7.38
CA LEU A 31 4.01 10.95 -6.67
C LEU A 31 3.80 12.07 -7.69
N ARG A 32 2.78 12.91 -7.46
CA ARG A 32 2.46 14.04 -8.33
C ARG A 32 3.70 14.89 -8.60
N ASP A 33 3.86 15.30 -9.85
CA ASP A 33 4.89 16.25 -10.30
C ASP A 33 6.33 15.75 -10.10
N THR A 34 6.52 14.43 -10.02
CA THR A 34 7.84 13.80 -9.90
C THR A 34 8.00 12.68 -10.92
N LYS A 35 9.23 12.44 -11.37
CA LYS A 35 9.59 11.24 -12.16
C LYS A 35 10.10 10.10 -11.27
N ASP A 36 9.89 10.22 -9.97
CA ASP A 36 10.48 9.33 -9.00
C ASP A 36 9.71 8.02 -8.95
N THR A 37 10.45 6.92 -8.91
CA THR A 37 9.85 5.61 -8.73
C THR A 37 9.55 5.43 -7.24
N CYS A 38 8.33 5.07 -6.90
CA CYS A 38 7.93 4.86 -5.52
C CYS A 38 7.16 3.54 -5.41
N PHE A 39 7.22 2.91 -4.25
CA PHE A 39 6.34 1.80 -3.92
C PHE A 39 5.91 1.88 -2.47
N VAL A 40 4.81 1.19 -2.17
CA VAL A 40 4.30 1.01 -0.83
C VAL A 40 4.20 -0.48 -0.56
N PHE A 41 4.58 -0.90 0.64
CA PHE A 41 4.22 -2.22 1.12
C PHE A 41 3.48 -2.15 2.45
N GLY A 42 2.67 -3.17 2.69
CA GLY A 42 1.93 -3.36 3.91
C GLY A 42 2.50 -4.51 4.73
N CYS A 43 2.48 -4.34 6.05
CA CYS A 43 3.00 -5.30 7.01
C CYS A 43 1.88 -5.99 7.80
N ALA A 44 2.22 -7.09 8.46
CA ALA A 44 1.28 -7.84 9.30
C ALA A 44 0.79 -7.07 10.55
N ASP A 45 1.49 -6.00 10.93
CA ASP A 45 1.10 -5.09 12.02
C ASP A 45 0.18 -3.95 11.58
N GLY A 46 -0.29 -3.96 10.32
CA GLY A 46 -1.17 -2.94 9.77
C GLY A 46 -0.47 -1.67 9.29
N SER A 47 0.86 -1.62 9.38
CA SER A 47 1.61 -0.45 8.89
C SER A 47 1.79 -0.45 7.37
N LEU A 48 1.77 0.76 6.78
CA LEU A 48 2.06 1.03 5.38
C LEU A 48 3.35 1.82 5.27
N HIS A 49 4.32 1.30 4.54
CA HIS A 49 5.65 1.91 4.40
C HIS A 49 5.86 2.41 2.98
N VAL A 50 6.27 3.67 2.85
CA VAL A 50 6.50 4.32 1.55
C VAL A 50 8.00 4.43 1.30
N TYR A 51 8.41 3.96 0.12
CA TYR A 51 9.79 4.04 -0.36
C TYR A 51 9.85 4.79 -1.68
N ARG A 52 10.92 5.57 -1.87
CA ARG A 52 11.12 6.41 -3.05
C ARG A 52 12.55 6.32 -3.55
N ARG A 53 12.69 6.25 -4.88
CA ARG A 53 13.96 6.36 -5.59
C ARG A 53 13.93 7.62 -6.45
N LYS A 54 14.81 8.57 -6.12
CA LYS A 54 14.86 9.88 -6.78
C LYS A 54 15.73 9.83 -8.03
N GLY A 55 15.17 10.17 -9.19
CA GLY A 55 15.93 10.29 -10.44
C GLY A 55 16.89 9.12 -10.73
N ALA A 56 18.19 9.41 -10.83
CA ALA A 56 19.25 8.45 -11.14
C ALA A 56 19.80 7.70 -9.90
N ASN A 57 19.21 7.89 -8.71
CA ASN A 57 19.62 7.13 -7.52
C ASN A 57 19.46 5.63 -7.81
N LEU A 58 20.44 4.85 -7.36
CA LEU A 58 20.42 3.40 -7.56
C LEU A 58 19.48 2.70 -6.56
N SER A 59 19.27 3.31 -5.38
CA SER A 59 18.52 2.71 -4.27
C SER A 59 17.23 3.47 -3.94
N PHE A 60 16.23 2.72 -3.48
CA PHE A 60 15.06 3.22 -2.81
C PHE A 60 15.38 3.57 -1.35
N GLU A 61 14.88 4.73 -0.91
CA GLU A 61 15.02 5.25 0.43
C GLU A 61 13.67 5.24 1.16
N PHE A 62 13.70 5.03 2.47
CA PHE A 62 12.52 5.16 3.31
C PHE A 62 12.02 6.61 3.32
N VAL A 63 10.71 6.79 3.17
CA VAL A 63 10.07 8.11 3.15
C VAL A 63 9.19 8.31 4.36
N SER A 64 8.22 7.41 4.56
CA SER A 64 7.26 7.52 5.65
C SER A 64 6.67 6.16 6.00
N VAL A 65 6.10 6.10 7.21
CA VAL A 65 5.27 4.99 7.68
C VAL A 65 3.95 5.55 8.19
N ASN A 66 2.84 4.86 7.88
CA ASN A 66 1.55 5.11 8.51
C ASN A 66 1.12 3.84 9.27
N SER A 67 0.75 4.00 10.54
CA SER A 67 0.33 2.90 11.43
C SER A 67 -1.02 3.16 12.11
N GLU A 68 -1.79 4.15 11.65
CA GLU A 68 -3.05 4.57 12.30
C GLU A 68 -4.31 4.12 11.52
N GLY A 69 -4.11 3.25 10.54
CA GLY A 69 -5.16 2.74 9.68
C GLY A 69 -5.72 1.41 10.14
N HIS A 70 -4.84 0.42 10.29
CA HIS A 70 -5.22 -0.97 10.43
C HIS A 70 -4.63 -1.56 11.70
N ASP A 71 -5.44 -2.31 12.44
CA ASP A 71 -5.02 -3.03 13.66
C ASP A 71 -4.66 -4.49 13.36
N GLY A 72 -4.48 -4.83 12.10
CA GLY A 72 -4.21 -6.20 11.63
C GLY A 72 -3.49 -6.20 10.29
N PRO A 73 -3.16 -7.40 9.76
CA PRO A 73 -2.29 -7.54 8.61
C PRO A 73 -2.87 -6.84 7.39
N ILE A 74 -2.02 -6.15 6.63
CA ILE A 74 -2.40 -5.58 5.35
C ILE A 74 -2.56 -6.71 4.34
N GLU A 75 -3.77 -6.95 3.86
CA GLU A 75 -4.09 -8.06 2.97
C GLU A 75 -3.93 -7.67 1.49
N ASP A 76 -4.22 -6.41 1.14
CA ASP A 76 -4.18 -5.95 -0.25
C ASP A 76 -3.96 -4.44 -0.36
N LEU A 77 -3.41 -4.03 -1.51
CA LEU A 77 -3.11 -2.65 -1.85
C LEU A 77 -3.43 -2.38 -3.33
N CYS A 78 -4.16 -1.29 -3.60
CA CYS A 78 -4.43 -0.83 -4.96
C CYS A 78 -4.10 0.66 -5.09
N PHE A 79 -3.37 1.05 -6.14
CA PHE A 79 -3.02 2.43 -6.42
C PHE A 79 -3.90 3.02 -7.53
N ASP A 80 -4.45 4.20 -7.27
CA ASP A 80 -5.13 5.04 -8.25
C ASP A 80 -4.18 6.14 -8.74
N PRO A 81 -3.67 6.05 -9.99
CA PRO A 81 -2.77 7.05 -10.55
C PRO A 81 -3.47 8.37 -10.94
N VAL A 82 -4.78 8.36 -11.18
CA VAL A 82 -5.54 9.55 -11.62
C VAL A 82 -5.65 10.56 -10.47
N HIS A 83 -6.03 10.07 -9.30
CA HIS A 83 -6.20 10.92 -8.12
C HIS A 83 -5.01 10.86 -7.15
N CYS A 84 -4.03 9.99 -7.38
CA CYS A 84 -2.89 9.71 -6.51
C CYS A 84 -3.34 9.28 -5.11
N ARG A 85 -4.07 8.16 -5.08
CA ARG A 85 -4.60 7.55 -3.86
C ARG A 85 -4.20 6.09 -3.77
N ILE A 86 -4.16 5.57 -2.55
CA ILE A 86 -3.99 4.15 -2.30
C ILE A 86 -5.26 3.67 -1.59
N ALA A 87 -5.80 2.54 -2.01
CA ALA A 87 -6.72 1.75 -1.23
C ALA A 87 -5.93 0.64 -0.55
N SER A 88 -6.22 0.38 0.71
CA SER A 88 -5.66 -0.75 1.44
C SER A 88 -6.76 -1.52 2.15
N VAL A 89 -6.53 -2.81 2.36
CA VAL A 89 -7.32 -3.64 3.27
C VAL A 89 -6.41 -4.14 4.37
N GLY A 90 -6.86 -4.05 5.61
CA GLY A 90 -6.19 -4.66 6.75
C GLY A 90 -7.14 -4.82 7.93
N GLY A 91 -6.89 -5.81 8.79
CA GLY A 91 -7.75 -6.07 9.95
C GLY A 91 -9.24 -6.21 9.59
N GLY A 92 -9.55 -6.75 8.40
CA GLY A 92 -10.91 -6.99 7.91
C GLY A 92 -11.67 -5.77 7.35
N HIS A 93 -11.04 -4.61 7.19
CA HIS A 93 -11.72 -3.43 6.65
C HIS A 93 -10.85 -2.65 5.64
N PRO A 94 -11.48 -1.93 4.69
CA PRO A 94 -10.76 -1.11 3.71
C PRO A 94 -10.55 0.34 4.20
N GLN A 95 -9.47 0.96 3.72
CA GLN A 95 -9.20 2.39 3.88
C GLN A 95 -8.69 3.01 2.58
N VAL A 96 -8.92 4.31 2.42
CA VAL A 96 -8.38 5.09 1.29
C VAL A 96 -7.49 6.20 1.80
N TRP A 97 -6.33 6.33 1.17
CA TRP A 97 -5.26 7.25 1.52
C TRP A 97 -5.00 8.21 0.37
N LYS A 98 -4.87 9.50 0.66
CA LYS A 98 -4.24 10.44 -0.26
C LYS A 98 -2.74 10.30 -0.13
N VAL A 99 -2.04 10.26 -1.26
CA VAL A 99 -0.58 10.31 -1.29
C VAL A 99 -0.14 11.73 -1.57
N SER A 100 0.64 12.33 -0.68
CA SER A 100 1.23 13.65 -0.90
C SER A 100 2.38 13.60 -1.93
N SER A 101 2.80 14.75 -2.45
CA SER A 101 4.01 14.86 -3.30
C SER A 101 5.30 14.47 -2.57
N THR A 102 5.26 14.48 -1.23
CA THR A 102 6.37 14.04 -0.36
C THR A 102 6.31 12.55 -0.03
N GLY A 103 5.24 11.83 -0.41
CA GLY A 103 5.07 10.40 -0.11
C GLY A 103 4.52 10.13 1.29
N THR A 104 3.82 11.08 1.90
CA THR A 104 3.07 10.90 3.15
C THR A 104 1.66 10.44 2.84
N LEU A 105 1.13 9.52 3.65
CA LEU A 105 -0.23 8.99 3.52
C LEU A 105 -1.17 9.68 4.51
N THR A 106 -2.26 10.26 4.01
CA THR A 106 -3.33 10.82 4.85
C THR A 106 -4.64 10.11 4.59
N SER A 107 -5.30 9.66 5.66
CA SER A 107 -6.58 8.96 5.58
C SER A 107 -7.65 9.89 4.97
N MET A 108 -8.30 9.43 3.90
CA MET A 108 -9.44 10.10 3.26
C MET A 108 -10.77 9.47 3.67
N LEU A 109 -10.81 8.14 3.72
CA LEU A 109 -12.01 7.38 4.02
C LEU A 109 -11.64 6.20 4.91
N LYS A 110 -12.29 6.12 6.07
CA LYS A 110 -12.27 4.95 6.93
C LYS A 110 -13.62 4.27 6.83
N ILE A 111 -13.63 3.08 6.23
CA ILE A 111 -14.83 2.26 6.16
C ILE A 111 -14.75 1.29 7.34
N SER A 112 -15.75 1.32 8.21
CA SER A 112 -15.80 0.43 9.38
C SER A 112 -15.88 -1.03 8.94
N ALA A 113 -15.27 -1.92 9.74
CA ALA A 113 -15.41 -3.35 9.56
C ALA A 113 -16.88 -3.78 9.64
N SER A 114 -17.30 -4.68 8.76
CA SER A 114 -18.57 -5.40 8.92
C SER A 114 -18.37 -6.54 9.91
N LYS A 115 -19.39 -6.86 10.70
CA LYS A 115 -19.37 -8.07 11.55
C LYS A 115 -19.60 -9.36 10.77
N GLU A 116 -20.23 -9.25 9.59
CA GLU A 116 -20.68 -10.40 8.79
C GLU A 116 -19.72 -10.73 7.63
N ALA A 117 -18.68 -9.92 7.43
CA ALA A 117 -17.83 -10.02 6.25
C ALA A 117 -16.44 -9.42 6.52
N ILE A 118 -15.39 -10.15 6.15
CA ILE A 118 -13.99 -9.73 6.29
C ILE A 118 -13.49 -9.27 4.93
N ALA A 119 -13.17 -7.97 4.78
CA ALA A 119 -12.58 -7.47 3.55
C ALA A 119 -11.21 -8.14 3.33
N ARG A 120 -10.92 -8.54 2.09
CA ARG A 120 -9.63 -9.15 1.70
C ARG A 120 -8.94 -8.45 0.55
N ASN A 121 -9.70 -7.94 -0.42
CA ASN A 121 -9.13 -7.30 -1.59
C ASN A 121 -9.80 -5.97 -1.91
N VAL A 122 -9.05 -5.08 -2.55
CA VAL A 122 -9.52 -3.76 -2.99
C VAL A 122 -9.09 -3.47 -4.41
N PHE A 123 -9.97 -2.79 -5.16
CA PHE A 123 -9.66 -2.35 -6.51
C PHE A 123 -10.35 -1.03 -6.84
N PHE A 124 -9.58 -0.06 -7.33
CA PHE A 124 -10.14 1.17 -7.90
C PHE A 124 -10.68 0.91 -9.30
N ALA A 125 -11.95 1.24 -9.52
CA ALA A 125 -12.63 1.15 -10.81
C ALA A 125 -13.03 2.55 -11.30
N ASN A 126 -13.43 2.64 -12.58
CA ASN A 126 -13.96 3.87 -13.20
C ASN A 126 -13.05 5.09 -12.95
N GLU A 127 -11.78 4.96 -13.33
CA GLU A 127 -10.74 5.99 -13.14
C GLU A 127 -10.56 6.42 -11.67
N GLY A 128 -10.84 5.52 -10.72
CA GLY A 128 -10.76 5.77 -9.29
C GLY A 128 -12.03 6.38 -8.69
N MET A 129 -13.09 6.58 -9.46
CA MET A 129 -14.34 7.08 -8.90
C MET A 129 -15.03 6.06 -7.99
N ASP A 130 -14.82 4.77 -8.26
CA ASP A 130 -15.41 3.67 -7.49
C ASP A 130 -14.33 2.81 -6.82
N LEU A 131 -14.68 2.25 -5.66
CA LEU A 131 -13.85 1.29 -4.94
C LEU A 131 -14.63 -0.03 -4.80
N LEU A 132 -14.11 -1.08 -5.44
CA LEU A 132 -14.58 -2.44 -5.26
C LEU A 132 -13.86 -3.05 -4.05
N VAL A 133 -14.63 -3.67 -3.16
CA VAL A 133 -14.11 -4.38 -1.98
C VAL A 133 -14.64 -5.80 -2.03
N PHE A 134 -13.73 -6.76 -1.98
CA PHE A 134 -14.08 -8.18 -1.97
C PHE A 134 -13.99 -8.71 -0.55
N TYR A 135 -15.04 -9.39 -0.12
CA TYR A 135 -15.16 -9.91 1.23
C TYR A 135 -15.16 -11.43 1.24
N LEU A 136 -14.64 -12.00 2.32
CA LEU A 136 -14.97 -13.36 2.73
C LEU A 136 -16.19 -13.30 3.66
N GLU A 137 -17.21 -14.11 3.36
CA GLU A 137 -18.31 -14.33 4.29
C GLU A 137 -17.77 -14.94 5.58
N THR A 138 -18.18 -14.39 6.73
CA THR A 138 -17.93 -15.05 8.00
C THR A 138 -19.07 -16.03 8.27
N HIS A 139 -18.78 -17.33 8.34
CA HIS A 139 -19.77 -18.33 8.75
C HIS A 139 -20.01 -18.34 10.28
N GLU A 140 -19.86 -17.19 10.95
CA GLU A 140 -20.26 -17.08 12.35
C GLU A 140 -21.79 -16.99 12.43
N MET A 141 -22.42 -18.16 12.64
CA MET A 141 -23.82 -18.29 13.07
C MET A 141 -24.00 -17.93 14.54
#